data_AF-A0A4U5TVU9-F1
#
_entry.id   AF-A0A4U5TVU9-F1
#
_cell.length_a   1.000
_cell.length_b   1.000
_cell.length_c   1.000
_cell.angle_alpha   90.00
_cell.angle_beta   90.00
_cell.angle_gamma   90.00
#
_symmetry.space_group_name_H-M   'P 1'
#
loop_
_entity.id
_entity.type
_entity.pdbx_description
1 polymer ?
#
loop_
_entity_poly.entity_id
_entity_poly.type
_entity_poly.pdbx_seq_one_letter_code
_entity_poly.pdbx_strand_id
1 'polypeptide(L)' 'MSQINASKQSYNTLIIIIGIALLLYDFIANPDQVYFKIAGLVILMFGLYRSTKQWTSDNKSKDSDDSSEDHDNTTKKN' A
#
# COMPACT_ATOMS: atom_id res chain seq x y z
N MET A 1 13.25 20.00 13.75
CA MET A 1 12.75 19.77 12.37
C MET A 1 12.43 18.29 12.27
N SER A 2 11.14 17.93 12.24
CA SER A 2 10.72 16.52 12.32
C SER A 2 11.05 15.81 11.01
N GLN A 3 11.90 14.79 11.06
CA GLN A 3 12.19 13.94 9.91
C GLN A 3 10.92 13.16 9.56
N ILE A 4 10.30 13.54 8.45
CA ILE A 4 9.14 12.88 7.88
C ILE A 4 9.60 11.51 7.37
N ASN A 5 9.43 10.48 8.17
CA ASN A 5 9.56 9.09 7.80
C ASN A 5 8.37 8.65 6.92
N ALA A 6 8.17 9.32 5.79
CA ALA A 6 7.21 8.98 4.74
C ALA A 6 7.64 7.75 3.89
N SER A 7 8.68 7.03 4.35
CA SER A 7 9.41 6.03 3.57
C SER A 7 8.68 4.70 3.38
N LYS A 8 7.62 4.42 4.15
CA LYS A 8 6.88 3.14 4.06
C LYS A 8 5.64 3.18 3.15
N GLN A 9 5.16 4.35 2.75
CA GLN A 9 3.94 4.49 1.94
C GLN A 9 4.24 4.51 0.44
N SER A 10 5.42 4.99 0.03
CA SER A 10 5.81 5.12 -1.38
C SER A 10 6.16 3.79 -2.06
N TYR A 11 6.40 2.72 -1.30
CA TYR A 11 6.88 1.45 -1.84
C TYR A 11 5.83 0.71 -2.69
N ASN A 12 4.56 0.77 -2.28
CA ASN A 12 3.47 0.14 -3.04
C ASN A 12 3.23 0.85 -4.38
N THR A 13 3.30 2.18 -4.39
CA THR A 13 3.20 2.98 -5.62
C THR A 13 4.37 2.72 -6.57
N LEU A 14 5.58 2.52 -6.05
CA LEU A 14 6.76 2.21 -6.87
C LEU A 14 6.59 0.90 -7.66
N ILE A 15 6.03 -0.14 -7.04
CA ILE A 15 5.74 -1.43 -7.69
C ILE A 15 4.73 -1.25 -8.84
N ILE A 16 3.71 -0.41 -8.65
CA ILE A 16 2.72 -0.10 -9.69
C ILE A 16 3.39 0.62 -10.86
N ILE A 17 4.23 1.61 -10.61
CA ILE A 17 4.95 2.35 -11.67
C ILE A 17 5.83 1.40 -12.50
N ILE A 18 6.51 0.46 -11.85
CA ILE A 18 7.32 -0.56 -12.53
C ILE A 18 6.43 -1.46 -13.40
N GLY A 19 5.30 -1.95 -12.87
CA GLY A 19 4.36 -2.77 -13.63
C GLY A 19 3.78 -2.05 -14.86
N ILE A 20 3.46 -0.77 -14.72
CA ILE A 20 3.00 0.09 -15.82
C ILE A 20 4.12 0.26 -16.86
N ALA A 21 5.33 0.62 -16.44
CA ALA A 21 6.46 0.81 -17.36
C ALA A 21 6.79 -0.46 -18.15
N LEU A 22 6.68 -1.63 -17.53
CA LEU A 22 6.93 -2.93 -18.17
C LEU A 22 5.86 -3.25 -19.22
N LEU A 23 4.59 -2.94 -18.93
CA LEU A 23 3.49 -3.07 -19.88
C LEU A 23 3.61 -2.09 -21.05
N LEU A 24 3.98 -0.83 -20.79
CA LEU A 24 4.22 0.15 -21.86
C LEU A 24 5.41 -0.25 -22.73
N TYR A 25 6.51 -0.72 -22.12
CA TYR A 25 7.67 -1.19 -22.87
C TYR A 25 7.31 -2.37 -23.77
N ASP A 26 6.59 -3.37 -23.25
CA ASP A 26 6.16 -4.52 -24.03
C ASP A 26 5.18 -4.12 -25.16
N PHE A 27 4.26 -3.20 -24.86
CA PHE A 27 3.30 -2.68 -25.83
C PHE A 27 3.98 -1.99 -27.02
N ILE A 28 5.08 -1.27 -26.78
CA ILE A 28 5.78 -0.50 -27.81
C ILE A 28 6.85 -1.35 -28.53
N ALA A 29 7.60 -2.16 -27.80
CA ALA A 29 8.79 -2.84 -28.33
C ALA A 29 8.49 -4.21 -28.94
N ASN A 30 7.56 -4.99 -28.38
CA ASN A 30 7.34 -6.39 -28.79
C ASN A 30 5.86 -6.79 -28.73
N PRO A 31 4.98 -6.21 -29.57
CA PRO A 31 3.54 -6.40 -29.46
C PRO A 31 3.06 -7.85 -29.64
N ASP A 32 3.85 -8.71 -30.28
CA ASP A 32 3.52 -10.11 -30.56
C ASP A 32 3.78 -11.05 -29.36
N GLN A 33 4.57 -10.63 -28.36
CA GLN A 33 4.89 -11.46 -27.22
C GLN A 33 3.86 -11.33 -26.09
N VAL A 34 2.75 -12.06 -26.25
CA VAL A 34 1.61 -12.04 -25.30
C VAL A 34 2.01 -12.38 -23.85
N TYR A 35 3.09 -13.15 -23.65
CA TYR A 35 3.56 -13.54 -22.32
C TYR A 35 3.96 -12.36 -21.43
N PHE A 36 4.60 -11.32 -22.00
CA PHE A 36 5.01 -10.14 -21.24
C PHE A 36 3.82 -9.28 -20.83
N LYS A 37 2.78 -9.18 -21.68
CA LYS A 37 1.50 -8.54 -21.34
C LYS A 37 0.85 -9.20 -20.13
N ILE A 38 0.82 -10.53 -20.10
CA ILE A 38 0.22 -11.29 -19.01
C ILE A 38 1.05 -11.14 -17.72
N ALA A 39 2.37 -11.28 -17.82
CA ALA A 39 3.26 -11.12 -16.67
C ALA A 39 3.18 -9.70 -16.07
N GLY A 40 3.19 -8.67 -16.93
CA GLY A 40 3.03 -7.28 -16.52
C GLY A 40 1.67 -7.01 -15.86
N LEU A 41 0.60 -7.61 -16.38
CA LEU A 41 -0.75 -7.49 -15.80
C LEU A 41 -0.84 -8.15 -14.42
N VAL A 42 -0.24 -9.32 -14.23
CA VAL A 42 -0.21 -10.02 -12.93
C VAL A 42 0.57 -9.20 -11.90
N ILE A 43 1.74 -8.66 -12.27
CA ILE A 43 2.55 -7.78 -11.40
C ILE A 43 1.77 -6.51 -11.05
N LEU A 44 1.10 -5.91 -12.03
CA LEU A 44 0.28 -4.71 -11.84
C LEU A 44 -0.87 -4.98 -10.86
N MET A 45 -1.61 -6.08 -11.04
CA MET A 45 -2.68 -6.48 -10.14
C MET A 45 -2.19 -6.72 -8.72
N PHE A 46 -1.02 -7.36 -8.56
CA PHE A 46 -0.44 -7.57 -7.25
C PHE A 46 -0.05 -6.26 -6.55
N GLY A 47 0.58 -5.32 -7.28
CA GLY A 47 0.92 -3.99 -6.78
C GLY A 47 -0.31 -3.19 -6.37
N LEU A 48 -1.35 -3.20 -7.21
CA LEU A 48 -2.62 -2.52 -6.96
C LEU A 48 -3.33 -3.10 -5.74
N TYR A 49 -3.40 -4.43 -5.62
CA TYR A 49 -3.98 -5.10 -4.47
C TYR A 49 -3.31 -4.70 -3.15
N ARG A 50 -1.97 -4.66 -3.11
CA ARG A 50 -1.22 -4.22 -1.93
C ARG A 50 -1.50 -2.75 -1.58
N SER A 51 -1.58 -1.89 -2.59
CA SER A 51 -1.89 -0.46 -2.42
C SER A 51 -3.30 -0.27 -1.85
N THR A 52 -4.30 -0.92 -2.43
CA THR A 52 -5.68 -0.87 -1.92
C THR A 52 -5.80 -1.45 -0.52
N LYS A 53 -5.13 -2.58 -0.23
CA LYS A 53 -5.13 -3.20 1.10
C LYS A 53 -4.50 -2.29 2.15
N GLN A 54 -3.42 -1.58 1.81
CA GLN A 54 -2.81 -0.58 2.69
C GLN A 54 -3.80 0.57 2.94
N TRP A 55 -4.39 1.13 1.89
CA TRP A 55 -5.38 2.20 2.01
C TRP A 55 -6.58 1.80 2.87
N THR A 56 -7.12 0.60 2.68
CA THR A 56 -8.20 0.06 3.52
C THR A 56 -7.75 -0.15 4.96
N SER A 57 -6.53 -0.63 5.20
CA SER A 57 -6.01 -0.81 6.56
C SER A 57 -5.86 0.53 7.29
N ASP A 58 -5.30 1.53 6.61
CA ASP A 58 -5.04 2.86 7.18
C ASP A 58 -6.35 3.62 7.46
N ASN A 59 -7.41 3.37 6.69
CA ASN A 59 -8.73 3.94 6.92
C ASN A 59 -9.58 3.14 7.92
N LYS A 60 -9.41 1.82 8.02
CA LYS A 60 -10.20 0.98 8.96
C LYS A 60 -9.80 1.24 10.42
N SER A 61 -8.56 1.65 10.68
CA SER A 61 -8.10 2.08 12.02
C SER A 61 -8.67 3.43 12.50
N LYS A 62 -9.42 4.17 11.68
CA LYS A 62 -10.06 5.43 12.11
C LYS A 62 -11.51 5.25 12.59
N ASP A 63 -12.13 4.11 12.29
CA ASP A 63 -13.53 3.77 12.68
C ASP A 63 -13.58 2.72 13.82
N SER A 64 -12.46 2.44 14.50
CA SER A 64 -12.43 1.44 15.58
C SER A 64 -11.79 1.94 16.89
N ASP A 65 -11.68 3.26 17.07
CA ASP A 65 -11.37 3.89 18.36
C ASP A 65 -12.64 4.38 19.07
N ASP A 66 -13.65 3.52 19.18
CA ASP A 66 -14.77 3.71 20.12
C ASP A 66 -15.11 2.40 20.83
N SER A 67 -14.18 1.90 21.66
CA SER A 67 -14.46 1.07 22.83
C SER A 67 -13.15 0.67 23.51
N SER A 68 -12.69 1.52 24.43
CA SER A 68 -12.01 1.12 25.67
C SER A 68 -11.93 2.36 26.59
N GLU A 69 -13.09 2.85 27.06
CA GLU A 69 -13.17 3.53 28.35
C GLU A 69 -13.41 2.45 29.43
N ASP A 70 -12.48 2.35 30.39
CA ASP A 70 -12.65 2.06 31.83
C ASP A 70 -11.32 1.54 32.42
N HIS A 71 -10.86 1.84 33.63
CA HIS A 71 -11.45 2.46 34.81
C HIS A 71 -10.30 2.97 35.71
N ASP A 72 -10.53 4.11 36.36
CA ASP A 72 -10.12 4.50 37.72
C ASP A 72 -8.93 3.79 38.42
N ASN A 73 -7.90 4.56 38.73
CA ASN A 73 -7.16 4.44 39.99
C ASN A 73 -6.83 5.85 40.50
N THR A 74 -7.72 6.34 41.36
CA THR A 74 -7.33 7.10 42.53
C THR A 74 -6.59 6.18 43.53
N THR A 75 -5.50 6.69 44.15
CA THR A 75 -4.97 6.36 45.51
C THR A 75 -3.45 6.07 45.59
N LYS A 76 -2.69 7.14 45.92
CA LYS A 76 -1.79 7.27 47.11
C LYS A 76 -0.34 6.76 47.06
N LYS A 77 0.50 7.54 47.80
CA LYS A 77 1.82 7.27 48.42
C LYS A 77 3.05 7.47 47.50
N ASN A 78 4.06 8.29 47.81
CA ASN A 78 4.47 9.02 49.02
C ASN A 78 5.21 10.30 48.62
#